data_AF-A0A414MJC5-F1
#
_entry.id   AF-A0A414MJC5-F1
#
_cell.length_a   1.000
_cell.length_b   1.000
_cell.length_c   1.000
_cell.angle_alpha   90.00
_cell.angle_beta   90.00
_cell.angle_gamma   90.00
#
_symmetry.space_group_name_H-M   'P 1'
#
loop_
_entity.id
_entity.type
_entity.pdbx_description
1 polymer ?
#
loop_
_entity_poly.entity_id
_entity_poly.type
_entity_poly.pdbx_seq_one_letter_code
_entity_poly.pdbx_strand_id
1 'polypeptide(L)'
;MFVELGIHEDFEPDYELKFIFMKRFFLFSALAVCLALAGCNERQEHSLSSVAQMPVSADTVVPVVELPRKEKLLTADDVTLTKDLLYDTYTLEDTYPYKDTVRSFKWDVIRNCLAYIENMQRDSVQWVVLQNYKNMNREAPLVRNFVRNTYRRVADTLGVERYQSVPLYLPGDTLVPERYGRDGTLACLRGMEGSFDRIFPITLEDEWLVPRRYLKRLDDSTAFNHVVFVDRLDQNITTLERVDKGHWKIRSMNPATTGRHAPPYAQETPLGMYLLQQKKSRMVFLKDGSAATGGYAPYASRFTNGAYIHGVPVNVPRTEMIEYSWSLGTTPRSHMCVRNATSHAKFIFDWAPEERSLVVVIE
;
A
#
# COMPACT_ATOMS: atom_id res chain seq x y z
N MET A 1 -46.17 -26.56 -6.75
CA MET A 1 -46.24 -25.09 -6.60
C MET A 1 -44.82 -24.61 -6.37
N PHE A 2 -44.19 -24.04 -7.40
CA PHE A 2 -42.81 -23.56 -7.30
C PHE A 2 -42.80 -22.11 -6.80
N VAL A 3 -41.89 -21.81 -5.88
CA VAL A 3 -41.29 -20.48 -5.68
C VAL A 3 -39.81 -20.74 -5.39
N GLU A 4 -38.92 -20.13 -6.16
CA GLU A 4 -37.49 -20.41 -6.09
C GLU A 4 -36.81 -19.64 -4.96
N LEU A 5 -35.82 -20.27 -4.32
CA LEU A 5 -34.92 -19.60 -3.39
C LEU A 5 -33.88 -18.83 -4.20
N GLY A 6 -34.08 -17.52 -4.33
CA GLY A 6 -33.10 -16.62 -4.94
C GLY A 6 -31.81 -16.61 -4.12
N ILE A 7 -30.75 -17.21 -4.67
CA ILE A 7 -29.41 -17.18 -4.09
C ILE A 7 -28.90 -15.74 -4.22
N HIS A 8 -28.74 -15.05 -3.10
CA HIS A 8 -28.00 -13.79 -3.06
C HIS A 8 -26.51 -14.14 -2.99
N GLU A 9 -25.79 -13.96 -4.09
CA GLU A 9 -24.33 -14.09 -4.09
C GLU A 9 -23.72 -12.90 -3.34
N ASP A 10 -22.97 -13.18 -2.27
CA ASP A 10 -22.23 -12.16 -1.53
C ASP A 10 -21.02 -11.70 -2.35
N PHE A 11 -21.12 -10.49 -2.90
CA PHE A 11 -20.09 -9.89 -3.74
C PHE A 11 -18.90 -9.39 -2.89
N GLU A 12 -17.89 -10.24 -2.68
CA GLU A 12 -16.62 -9.84 -2.04
C GLU A 12 -16.02 -8.61 -2.75
N PRO A 13 -15.64 -7.53 -2.04
CA PRO A 13 -14.99 -6.37 -2.66
C PRO A 13 -13.46 -6.51 -2.78
N ASP A 14 -12.83 -7.48 -2.12
CA ASP A 14 -11.36 -7.60 -1.98
C ASP A 14 -10.67 -8.34 -3.18
N TYR A 15 -11.28 -8.33 -4.37
CA TYR A 15 -10.73 -9.02 -5.56
C TYR A 15 -9.43 -8.41 -6.12
N GLU A 16 -9.24 -7.08 -6.05
CA GLU A 16 -8.13 -6.41 -6.75
C GLU A 16 -6.75 -6.91 -6.30
N LEU A 17 -6.52 -7.11 -4.99
CA LEU A 17 -5.21 -7.59 -4.52
C LEU A 17 -4.97 -9.05 -4.93
N LYS A 18 -6.01 -9.90 -4.86
CA LYS A 18 -5.97 -11.28 -5.40
C LYS A 18 -5.63 -11.25 -6.90
N PHE A 19 -6.23 -10.33 -7.68
CA PHE A 19 -6.03 -10.22 -9.13
C PHE A 19 -4.66 -9.67 -9.53
N ILE A 20 -4.13 -8.66 -8.85
CA ILE A 20 -2.82 -8.05 -9.16
C ILE A 20 -1.68 -9.07 -8.99
N PHE A 21 -1.73 -9.89 -7.93
CA PHE A 21 -0.78 -10.99 -7.76
C PHE A 21 -1.06 -12.15 -8.74
N MET A 22 -2.32 -12.53 -9.00
CA MET A 22 -2.66 -13.68 -9.83
C MET A 22 -2.47 -13.45 -11.34
N LYS A 23 -2.76 -12.26 -11.90
CA LYS A 23 -2.42 -11.90 -13.30
C LYS A 23 -0.91 -12.03 -13.56
N ARG A 24 -0.09 -11.58 -12.60
CA ARG A 24 1.38 -11.71 -12.66
C ARG A 24 1.85 -13.16 -12.54
N PHE A 25 1.02 -14.07 -12.03
CA PHE A 25 1.34 -15.50 -11.96
C PHE A 25 1.23 -16.20 -13.34
N PHE A 26 0.22 -15.85 -14.14
CA PHE A 26 -0.04 -16.52 -15.43
C PHE A 26 0.80 -16.02 -16.61
N LEU A 27 1.24 -14.75 -16.61
CA LEU A 27 2.04 -14.19 -17.71
C LEU A 27 3.47 -14.78 -17.77
N PHE A 28 4.04 -15.20 -16.63
CA PHE A 28 5.40 -15.74 -16.59
C PHE A 28 5.46 -17.23 -16.96
N SER A 29 4.43 -18.03 -16.64
CA SER A 29 4.40 -19.46 -16.99
C SER A 29 4.23 -19.69 -18.49
N ALA A 30 3.38 -18.90 -19.16
CA ALA A 30 3.16 -19.01 -20.61
C ALA A 30 4.43 -18.71 -21.43
N LEU A 31 5.22 -17.71 -21.03
CA LEU A 31 6.42 -17.29 -21.77
C LEU A 31 7.53 -18.35 -21.71
N ALA A 32 7.66 -19.07 -20.59
CA ALA A 32 8.64 -20.15 -20.42
C ALA A 32 8.36 -21.35 -21.33
N VAL A 33 7.09 -21.71 -21.54
CA VAL A 33 6.70 -22.83 -22.41
C VAL A 33 6.99 -22.52 -23.89
N CYS A 34 6.73 -21.30 -24.34
CA CYS A 34 6.99 -20.90 -25.74
C CYS A 34 8.48 -20.92 -26.10
N LEU A 35 9.37 -20.55 -25.17
CA LEU A 35 10.82 -20.54 -25.40
C LEU A 35 11.44 -21.95 -25.44
N ALA A 36 10.79 -22.95 -24.85
CA ALA A 36 11.27 -24.34 -24.82
C ALA A 36 11.06 -25.10 -26.15
N LEU A 37 10.26 -24.58 -27.09
CA LEU A 37 9.83 -25.28 -28.31
C LEU A 37 10.40 -24.71 -29.62
N ALA A 38 11.26 -23.68 -29.55
CA ALA A 38 11.75 -22.94 -30.73
C ALA A 38 13.26 -23.12 -31.03
N GLY A 39 13.91 -24.15 -30.47
CA GLY A 39 15.37 -24.29 -30.47
C GLY A 39 15.92 -25.49 -31.25
N CYS A 40 15.79 -25.50 -32.58
CA CYS A 40 16.58 -26.40 -33.46
C CYS A 40 16.48 -26.04 -34.96
N ASN A 41 17.54 -25.48 -35.56
CA ASN A 41 18.43 -26.20 -36.51
C ASN A 41 19.62 -25.31 -36.95
N GLU A 42 20.65 -25.90 -37.57
CA GLU A 42 21.95 -25.27 -37.92
C GLU A 42 22.16 -25.04 -39.44
N ARG A 43 22.96 -24.02 -39.80
CA ARG A 43 23.73 -23.86 -41.07
C ARG A 43 22.92 -23.69 -42.38
N GLN A 44 23.51 -23.26 -43.52
CA GLN A 44 24.91 -22.95 -43.87
C GLN A 44 25.01 -21.69 -44.78
N GLU A 45 26.21 -21.13 -44.90
CA GLU A 45 26.57 -20.02 -45.81
C GLU A 45 26.55 -20.42 -47.30
N HIS A 46 26.34 -19.43 -48.19
CA HIS A 46 27.27 -19.21 -49.32
C HIS A 46 27.18 -17.80 -49.91
N SER A 47 28.23 -17.39 -50.63
CA SER A 47 28.57 -16.04 -51.05
C SER A 47 28.38 -15.76 -52.55
N LEU A 48 28.34 -14.47 -52.97
CA LEU A 48 29.35 -13.84 -53.86
C LEU A 48 29.00 -12.39 -54.31
N SER A 49 30.01 -11.50 -54.21
CA SER A 49 30.37 -10.39 -55.14
C SER A 49 29.36 -9.27 -55.53
N SER A 50 29.75 -8.03 -55.87
CA SER A 50 30.99 -7.21 -55.79
C SER A 50 30.67 -5.79 -56.39
N VAL A 51 31.50 -4.73 -56.49
CA VAL A 51 32.94 -4.44 -56.26
C VAL A 51 33.06 -2.97 -55.80
N ALA A 52 33.96 -2.60 -54.86
CA ALA A 52 34.69 -1.31 -54.84
C ALA A 52 35.69 -1.20 -53.65
N GLN A 53 36.96 -0.92 -53.96
CA GLN A 53 37.99 -0.37 -53.06
C GLN A 53 38.47 0.95 -53.72
N MET A 54 39.08 1.98 -53.11
CA MET A 54 39.91 2.19 -51.90
C MET A 54 39.69 3.66 -51.42
N PRO A 55 40.36 4.24 -50.37
CA PRO A 55 41.51 3.76 -49.58
C PRO A 55 41.31 3.76 -48.04
N VAL A 56 42.36 3.34 -47.32
CA VAL A 56 42.46 3.29 -45.86
C VAL A 56 42.86 4.65 -45.27
N SER A 57 42.29 5.03 -44.11
CA SER A 57 42.90 5.99 -43.18
C SER A 57 42.38 5.81 -41.75
N ALA A 58 43.31 5.82 -40.79
CA ALA A 58 43.18 6.01 -39.32
C ALA A 58 42.05 5.30 -38.54
N ASP A 59 42.45 4.51 -37.53
CA ASP A 59 41.57 3.96 -36.50
C ASP A 59 40.80 5.06 -35.75
N THR A 60 39.51 5.21 -36.06
CA THR A 60 38.58 5.90 -35.17
C THR A 60 38.00 4.87 -34.22
N VAL A 61 38.60 4.74 -33.03
CA VAL A 61 38.03 3.94 -31.95
C VAL A 61 36.70 4.58 -31.54
N VAL A 62 35.60 4.05 -32.08
CA VAL A 62 34.26 4.44 -31.68
C VAL A 62 34.15 4.11 -30.19
N PRO A 63 33.89 5.09 -29.30
CA PRO A 63 33.64 4.78 -27.91
C PRO A 63 32.36 3.96 -27.88
N VAL A 64 32.47 2.69 -27.45
CA VAL A 64 31.30 1.86 -27.18
C VAL A 64 30.57 2.52 -26.02
N VAL A 65 29.54 3.30 -26.36
CA VAL A 65 28.62 3.88 -25.38
C VAL A 65 27.94 2.69 -24.73
N GLU A 66 28.38 2.32 -23.53
CA GLU A 66 27.69 1.35 -22.69
C GLU A 66 26.28 1.90 -22.44
N LEU A 67 25.30 1.39 -23.19
CA LEU A 67 23.90 1.63 -22.94
C LEU A 67 23.65 1.30 -21.47
N PRO A 68 23.16 2.25 -20.65
CA PRO A 68 23.13 2.08 -19.20
C PRO A 68 22.38 0.80 -18.86
N ARG A 69 23.11 -0.18 -18.33
CA ARG A 69 22.65 -1.56 -18.12
C ARG A 69 21.46 -1.51 -17.16
N LYS A 70 20.25 -1.53 -17.71
CA LYS A 70 18.99 -1.49 -16.95
C LYS A 70 19.09 -2.49 -15.81
N GLU A 71 19.21 -1.99 -14.58
CA GLU A 71 19.44 -2.84 -13.43
C GLU A 71 18.29 -3.84 -13.29
N LYS A 72 18.63 -5.12 -13.07
CA LYS A 72 17.64 -6.16 -12.79
C LYS A 72 16.69 -5.66 -11.69
N LEU A 73 15.39 -5.71 -11.93
CA LEU A 73 14.40 -5.45 -10.88
C LEU A 73 14.56 -6.50 -9.79
N LEU A 74 14.49 -6.08 -8.52
CA LEU A 74 14.59 -6.98 -7.37
C LEU A 74 13.34 -7.87 -7.35
N THR A 75 13.51 -9.17 -7.15
CA THR A 75 12.45 -10.10 -6.75
C THR A 75 12.44 -10.27 -5.23
N ALA A 76 11.48 -11.03 -4.69
CA ALA A 76 11.46 -11.37 -3.27
C ALA A 76 12.74 -12.10 -2.81
N ASP A 77 13.35 -12.89 -3.71
CA ASP A 77 14.58 -13.66 -3.45
C ASP A 77 15.81 -12.78 -3.31
N ASP A 78 15.80 -11.59 -3.93
CA ASP A 78 16.86 -10.59 -3.78
C ASP A 78 16.70 -9.74 -2.49
N VAL A 79 15.68 -10.00 -1.65
CA VAL A 79 15.40 -9.25 -0.40
C VAL A 79 15.78 -10.06 0.84
N THR A 80 16.86 -9.63 1.49
CA THR A 80 17.35 -10.18 2.76
C THR A 80 16.68 -9.51 3.96
N LEU A 81 16.12 -10.31 4.87
CA LEU A 81 15.56 -9.84 6.14
C LEU A 81 16.43 -10.29 7.32
N THR A 82 16.83 -9.35 8.18
CA THR A 82 17.61 -9.62 9.40
C THR A 82 16.86 -9.12 10.64
N LYS A 83 16.78 -9.91 11.71
CA LYS A 83 16.21 -9.43 12.99
C LYS A 83 17.24 -8.58 13.73
N ASP A 84 16.88 -7.33 14.01
CA ASP A 84 17.69 -6.36 14.78
C ASP A 84 16.70 -5.41 15.48
N LEU A 85 16.03 -5.94 16.51
CA LEU A 85 14.87 -5.32 17.14
C LEU A 85 15.28 -4.07 17.92
N LEU A 86 14.61 -2.94 17.62
CA LEU A 86 14.69 -1.70 18.40
C LEU A 86 13.60 -1.65 19.49
N TYR A 87 12.60 -2.53 19.40
CA TYR A 87 11.55 -2.72 20.38
C TYR A 87 11.21 -4.22 20.47
N ASP A 88 11.34 -4.78 21.67
CA ASP A 88 11.30 -6.23 21.97
C ASP A 88 10.10 -6.65 22.84
N THR A 89 9.41 -5.68 23.45
CA THR A 89 8.41 -5.94 24.49
C THR A 89 7.08 -6.43 23.88
N TYR A 90 6.57 -7.56 24.36
CA TYR A 90 5.47 -8.31 23.72
C TYR A 90 5.79 -8.82 22.30
N THR A 91 7.06 -9.15 22.02
CA THR A 91 7.47 -9.77 20.74
C THR A 91 6.76 -11.10 20.53
N LEU A 92 6.35 -11.35 19.28
CA LEU A 92 5.86 -12.63 18.78
C LEU A 92 6.99 -13.38 18.06
N GLU A 93 6.93 -14.70 18.07
CA GLU A 93 7.74 -15.55 17.18
C GLU A 93 7.28 -15.40 15.71
N ASP A 94 8.11 -15.85 14.75
CA ASP A 94 7.74 -15.84 13.32
C ASP A 94 6.42 -16.58 13.04
N THR A 95 6.20 -17.63 13.81
CA THR A 95 5.03 -18.50 13.79
C THR A 95 4.60 -18.75 15.24
N TYR A 96 3.34 -18.47 15.58
CA TYR A 96 2.82 -18.48 16.95
C TYR A 96 1.44 -19.14 17.05
N PRO A 97 1.12 -19.83 18.16
CA PRO A 97 -0.19 -20.47 18.34
C PRO A 97 -1.28 -19.44 18.66
N TYR A 98 -2.49 -19.66 18.14
CA TYR A 98 -3.68 -18.90 18.48
C TYR A 98 -4.90 -19.83 18.58
N LYS A 99 -5.29 -20.18 19.81
CA LYS A 99 -6.34 -21.16 20.10
C LYS A 99 -6.05 -22.51 19.41
N ASP A 100 -6.91 -22.90 18.47
CA ASP A 100 -6.92 -24.09 17.63
C ASP A 100 -6.20 -23.89 16.28
N THR A 101 -5.70 -22.68 15.98
CA THR A 101 -4.94 -22.39 14.75
C THR A 101 -3.50 -21.95 15.05
N VAL A 102 -2.69 -21.92 13.99
CA VAL A 102 -1.31 -21.39 14.00
C VAL A 102 -1.29 -20.19 13.08
N ARG A 103 -0.59 -19.14 13.52
CA ARG A 103 -0.48 -17.84 12.84
C ARG A 103 0.98 -17.52 12.53
N SER A 104 1.23 -16.63 11.57
CA SER A 104 2.59 -16.26 11.18
C SER A 104 2.68 -14.87 10.56
N PHE A 105 3.88 -14.28 10.65
CA PHE A 105 4.22 -13.14 9.80
C PHE A 105 4.39 -13.60 8.36
N LYS A 106 3.74 -12.94 7.40
CA LYS A 106 3.72 -13.32 5.98
C LYS A 106 5.01 -12.91 5.27
N TRP A 107 6.16 -13.46 5.70
CA TRP A 107 7.48 -13.00 5.27
C TRP A 107 7.70 -13.01 3.74
N ASP A 108 7.06 -13.93 3.00
CA ASP A 108 7.11 -13.94 1.53
C ASP A 108 6.32 -12.80 0.89
N VAL A 109 5.14 -12.47 1.43
CA VAL A 109 4.35 -11.30 1.00
C VAL A 109 5.12 -10.02 1.33
N ILE A 110 5.70 -9.94 2.53
CA ILE A 110 6.54 -8.82 2.97
C ILE A 110 7.75 -8.64 2.06
N ARG A 111 8.50 -9.72 1.72
CA ARG A 111 9.61 -9.66 0.75
C ARG A 111 9.16 -9.17 -0.62
N ASN A 112 8.03 -9.63 -1.15
CA ASN A 112 7.47 -9.15 -2.42
C ASN A 112 7.12 -7.65 -2.37
N CYS A 113 6.48 -7.19 -1.30
CA CYS A 113 6.17 -5.77 -1.10
C CYS A 113 7.43 -4.90 -0.95
N LEU A 114 8.46 -5.38 -0.23
CA LEU A 114 9.73 -4.66 -0.12
C LEU A 114 10.50 -4.61 -1.43
N ALA A 115 10.53 -5.70 -2.21
CA ALA A 115 11.10 -5.70 -3.55
C ALA A 115 10.40 -4.68 -4.46
N TYR A 116 9.07 -4.56 -4.38
CA TYR A 116 8.31 -3.51 -5.05
C TYR A 116 8.69 -2.10 -4.57
N ILE A 117 8.79 -1.88 -3.25
CA ILE A 117 9.16 -0.60 -2.63
C ILE A 117 10.59 -0.16 -3.04
N GLU A 118 11.54 -1.08 -3.13
CA GLU A 118 12.87 -0.81 -3.67
C GLU A 118 12.82 -0.45 -5.16
N ASN A 119 12.05 -1.20 -5.95
CA ASN A 119 11.97 -1.01 -7.40
C ASN A 119 11.29 0.32 -7.79
N MET A 120 10.23 0.74 -7.07
CA MET A 120 9.51 1.99 -7.37
C MET A 120 10.31 3.26 -7.05
N GLN A 121 11.40 3.16 -6.28
CA GLN A 121 12.23 4.29 -5.83
C GLN A 121 13.54 4.46 -6.62
N ARG A 122 13.76 3.66 -7.68
CA ARG A 122 15.03 3.68 -8.45
C ARG A 122 15.18 4.89 -9.36
N ASP A 123 14.09 5.29 -9.99
CA ASP A 123 14.06 6.42 -10.91
C ASP A 123 13.94 7.74 -10.15
N SER A 124 14.30 8.85 -10.80
CA SER A 124 13.97 10.19 -10.28
C SER A 124 12.46 10.41 -10.37
N VAL A 125 11.75 10.11 -9.28
CA VAL A 125 10.28 10.16 -9.17
C VAL A 125 9.87 11.31 -8.25
N GLN A 126 9.08 12.25 -8.77
CA GLN A 126 8.36 13.18 -7.91
C GLN A 126 7.18 12.47 -7.26
N TRP A 127 7.24 12.28 -5.95
CA TRP A 127 6.17 11.66 -5.18
C TRP A 127 5.05 12.64 -4.84
N VAL A 128 3.80 12.15 -4.94
CA VAL A 128 2.60 12.85 -4.46
C VAL A 128 1.73 11.88 -3.67
N VAL A 129 0.97 12.40 -2.71
CA VAL A 129 -0.01 11.64 -1.93
C VAL A 129 -1.41 12.20 -2.15
N LEU A 130 -2.37 11.30 -2.35
CA LEU A 130 -3.79 11.62 -2.39
C LEU A 130 -4.23 12.03 -0.98
N GLN A 131 -4.70 13.26 -0.82
CA GLN A 131 -5.07 13.81 0.48
C GLN A 131 -6.44 14.49 0.42
N ASN A 132 -7.37 13.99 1.22
CA ASN A 132 -8.67 14.63 1.43
C ASN A 132 -9.31 14.30 2.80
N TYR A 133 -8.52 14.02 3.84
CA TYR A 133 -9.01 13.75 5.20
C TYR A 133 -10.13 14.72 5.63
N LYS A 134 -11.25 14.17 6.11
CA LYS A 134 -12.47 14.91 6.47
C LYS A 134 -13.01 15.89 5.41
N ASN A 135 -12.77 15.63 4.13
CA ASN A 135 -13.07 16.53 3.01
C ASN A 135 -12.32 17.89 3.08
N MET A 136 -11.12 17.93 3.67
CA MET A 136 -10.33 19.17 3.83
C MET A 136 -10.05 19.89 2.50
N ASN A 137 -9.95 19.15 1.41
CA ASN A 137 -9.71 19.67 0.06
C ASN A 137 -11.00 19.77 -0.78
N ARG A 138 -12.15 19.85 -0.07
CA ARG A 138 -13.55 19.78 -0.51
C ARG A 138 -14.08 18.35 -0.66
N GLU A 139 -15.40 18.21 -0.67
CA GLU A 139 -16.04 16.93 -0.97
C GLU A 139 -15.83 16.57 -2.45
N ALA A 140 -15.45 15.32 -2.72
CA ALA A 140 -15.28 14.84 -4.09
C ALA A 140 -16.61 14.94 -4.88
N PRO A 141 -16.61 15.35 -6.17
CA PRO A 141 -17.78 15.23 -7.04
C PRO A 141 -18.22 13.76 -7.16
N LEU A 142 -19.48 13.53 -7.56
CA LEU A 142 -19.98 12.17 -7.78
C LEU A 142 -19.25 11.53 -8.97
N VAL A 143 -18.85 10.26 -8.81
CA VAL A 143 -18.32 9.42 -9.88
C VAL A 143 -19.44 8.92 -10.80
N ARG A 144 -19.07 8.54 -12.04
CA ARG A 144 -19.98 8.04 -13.08
C ARG A 144 -20.84 6.88 -12.59
N ASN A 145 -20.22 5.93 -11.89
CA ASN A 145 -20.85 4.72 -11.36
C ASN A 145 -20.69 4.66 -9.84
N PHE A 146 -21.74 5.01 -9.10
CA PHE A 146 -21.72 5.01 -7.62
C PHE A 146 -22.81 4.11 -7.03
N VAL A 147 -22.53 3.57 -5.84
CA VAL A 147 -23.44 2.75 -5.05
C VAL A 147 -23.71 3.39 -3.68
N ARG A 148 -24.73 2.89 -2.97
CA ARG A 148 -24.85 3.09 -1.52
C ARG A 148 -24.39 1.82 -0.81
N ASN A 149 -23.31 1.92 -0.03
CA ASN A 149 -22.74 0.78 0.68
C ASN A 149 -23.60 0.37 1.90
N THR A 150 -23.19 -0.68 2.62
CA THR A 150 -23.87 -1.17 3.85
C THR A 150 -23.98 -0.09 4.95
N TYR A 151 -23.09 0.90 4.95
CA TYR A 151 -23.11 2.09 5.82
C TYR A 151 -24.07 3.19 5.32
N ARG A 152 -24.81 2.94 4.22
CA ARG A 152 -25.71 3.85 3.48
C ARG A 152 -25.03 5.07 2.82
N ARG A 153 -23.69 5.11 2.87
CA ARG A 153 -22.85 6.19 2.32
C ARG A 153 -22.63 5.96 0.83
N VAL A 154 -22.32 7.05 0.10
CA VAL A 154 -21.95 6.96 -1.32
C VAL A 154 -20.54 6.40 -1.43
N ALA A 155 -20.35 5.36 -2.26
CA ALA A 155 -19.07 4.79 -2.64
C ALA A 155 -19.03 4.56 -4.16
N ASP A 156 -17.85 4.32 -4.72
CA ASP A 156 -17.75 3.75 -6.07
C ASP A 156 -18.01 2.23 -6.05
N THR A 157 -17.99 1.61 -7.23
CA THR A 157 -18.18 0.16 -7.42
C THR A 157 -17.06 -0.70 -6.84
N LEU A 158 -15.94 -0.11 -6.39
CA LEU A 158 -14.82 -0.77 -5.72
C LEU A 158 -14.84 -0.54 -4.19
N GLY A 159 -15.96 -0.05 -3.65
CA GLY A 159 -16.17 0.15 -2.22
C GLY A 159 -15.43 1.36 -1.62
N VAL A 160 -14.81 2.21 -2.43
CA VAL A 160 -14.15 3.43 -1.94
C VAL A 160 -15.21 4.49 -1.64
N GLU A 161 -15.37 4.86 -0.38
CA GLU A 161 -16.35 5.88 0.01
C GLU A 161 -15.99 7.26 -0.56
N ARG A 162 -16.99 7.99 -1.05
CA ARG A 162 -16.87 9.39 -1.49
C ARG A 162 -16.33 10.32 -0.40
N TYR A 163 -16.66 10.01 0.87
CA TYR A 163 -16.21 10.78 2.02
C TYR A 163 -14.72 10.56 2.27
N GLN A 164 -13.96 11.66 2.32
CA GLN A 164 -12.51 11.71 2.51
C GLN A 164 -11.65 11.20 1.35
N SER A 165 -12.24 10.86 0.21
CA SER A 165 -11.51 10.35 -0.96
C SER A 165 -11.28 11.41 -2.03
N VAL A 166 -10.46 11.08 -3.02
CA VAL A 166 -10.02 11.93 -4.12
C VAL A 166 -10.70 11.46 -5.42
N PRO A 167 -11.30 12.35 -6.24
CA PRO A 167 -11.87 11.96 -7.52
C PRO A 167 -10.77 11.64 -8.55
N LEU A 168 -10.83 10.45 -9.17
CA LEU A 168 -9.93 10.04 -10.24
C LEU A 168 -10.62 10.16 -11.59
N TYR A 169 -10.02 10.88 -12.52
CA TYR A 169 -10.53 11.12 -13.87
C TYR A 169 -9.69 10.36 -14.90
N LEU A 170 -10.33 9.87 -15.96
CA LEU A 170 -9.64 9.18 -17.05
C LEU A 170 -8.84 10.19 -17.91
N PRO A 171 -7.64 9.84 -18.41
CA PRO A 171 -6.96 10.62 -19.43
C PRO A 171 -7.83 10.75 -20.70
N GLY A 172 -8.52 11.89 -20.84
CA GLY A 172 -9.48 12.17 -21.92
C GLY A 172 -10.88 12.60 -21.46
N ASP A 173 -11.31 12.28 -20.24
CA ASP A 173 -12.57 12.78 -19.65
C ASP A 173 -12.27 13.50 -18.32
N THR A 174 -12.37 14.82 -18.33
CA THR A 174 -12.20 15.69 -17.16
C THR A 174 -13.54 16.24 -16.62
N LEU A 175 -14.67 15.80 -17.19
CA LEU A 175 -16.01 16.26 -16.80
C LEU A 175 -16.56 15.45 -15.62
N VAL A 176 -16.43 14.12 -15.68
CA VAL A 176 -16.95 13.19 -14.67
C VAL A 176 -15.83 12.24 -14.22
N PRO A 177 -15.55 12.10 -12.90
CA PRO A 177 -14.57 11.13 -12.43
C PRO A 177 -15.13 9.70 -12.54
N GLU A 178 -14.25 8.74 -12.77
CA GLU A 178 -14.64 7.34 -12.97
C GLU A 178 -14.76 6.58 -11.65
N ARG A 179 -13.80 6.80 -10.73
CA ARG A 179 -13.71 6.16 -9.41
C ARG A 179 -13.06 7.08 -8.37
N TYR A 180 -13.05 6.67 -7.11
CA TYR A 180 -12.36 7.40 -6.03
C TYR A 180 -11.02 6.75 -5.69
N GLY A 181 -10.00 7.58 -5.50
CA GLY A 181 -8.71 7.21 -4.90
C GLY A 181 -8.73 7.50 -3.40
N ARG A 182 -8.22 6.58 -2.59
CA ARG A 182 -8.28 6.67 -1.13
C ARG A 182 -7.24 7.66 -0.58
N ASP A 183 -7.57 8.36 0.52
CA ASP A 183 -6.62 9.23 1.20
C ASP A 183 -5.40 8.43 1.72
N GLY A 184 -4.21 9.00 1.59
CA GLY A 184 -2.94 8.35 1.93
C GLY A 184 -2.33 7.49 0.83
N THR A 185 -3.04 7.19 -0.26
CA THR A 185 -2.46 6.46 -1.40
C THR A 185 -1.34 7.30 -2.04
N LEU A 186 -0.18 6.69 -2.21
CA LEU A 186 1.00 7.29 -2.86
C LEU A 186 0.89 7.16 -4.39
N ALA A 187 1.45 8.13 -5.12
CA ALA A 187 1.52 8.12 -6.58
C ALA A 187 2.78 8.83 -7.10
N CYS A 188 3.23 8.42 -8.30
CA CYS A 188 4.23 9.14 -9.06
C CYS A 188 3.54 10.28 -9.84
N LEU A 189 4.05 11.52 -9.76
CA LEU A 189 3.63 12.58 -10.68
C LEU A 189 4.22 12.30 -12.08
N ARG A 190 3.39 12.42 -13.11
CA ARG A 190 3.76 12.20 -14.52
C ARG A 190 3.65 13.45 -15.38
N GLY A 191 2.79 14.41 -15.00
CA GLY A 191 2.63 15.68 -15.73
C GLY A 191 1.60 16.61 -15.11
N MET A 192 1.37 17.76 -15.75
CA MET A 192 0.41 18.78 -15.32
C MET A 192 -0.49 19.16 -16.50
N GLU A 193 -1.81 19.06 -16.34
CA GLU A 193 -2.79 19.26 -17.42
C GLU A 193 -3.88 20.25 -16.98
N GLY A 194 -3.78 21.51 -17.42
CA GLY A 194 -4.77 22.55 -17.10
C GLY A 194 -4.84 22.84 -15.60
N SER A 195 -5.87 22.32 -14.91
CA SER A 195 -6.05 22.38 -13.44
C SER A 195 -5.86 21.03 -12.72
N PHE A 196 -5.52 19.98 -13.47
CA PHE A 196 -5.24 18.62 -13.01
C PHE A 196 -3.73 18.36 -13.02
N ASP A 197 -3.30 17.40 -12.23
CA ASP A 197 -2.01 16.73 -12.40
C ASP A 197 -2.26 15.29 -12.85
N ARG A 198 -1.42 14.79 -13.77
CA ARG A 198 -1.41 13.40 -14.21
C ARG A 198 -0.54 12.59 -13.27
N ILE A 199 -1.09 11.52 -12.71
CA ILE A 199 -0.42 10.68 -11.71
C ILE A 199 -0.49 9.20 -12.09
N PHE A 200 0.46 8.42 -11.56
CA PHE A 200 0.45 6.96 -11.60
C PHE A 200 0.44 6.42 -10.15
N PRO A 201 -0.72 6.07 -9.58
CA PRO A 201 -0.84 5.58 -8.21
C PRO A 201 -0.20 4.19 -8.05
N ILE A 202 0.63 4.00 -7.02
CA ILE A 202 1.43 2.77 -6.87
C ILE A 202 0.60 1.49 -6.70
N THR A 203 -0.66 1.61 -6.28
CA THR A 203 -1.59 0.48 -6.08
C THR A 203 -2.66 0.36 -7.18
N LEU A 204 -2.52 1.05 -8.32
CA LEU A 204 -3.45 0.96 -9.47
C LEU A 204 -2.66 0.71 -10.76
N GLU A 205 -3.26 0.05 -11.76
CA GLU A 205 -2.57 -0.34 -13.00
C GLU A 205 -2.45 0.81 -14.03
N ASP A 206 -3.22 1.91 -13.89
CA ASP A 206 -3.37 2.98 -14.91
C ASP A 206 -2.88 4.37 -14.46
N GLU A 207 -2.70 5.28 -15.43
CA GLU A 207 -2.56 6.73 -15.17
C GLU A 207 -3.92 7.41 -14.96
N TRP A 208 -3.97 8.37 -14.03
CA TRP A 208 -5.18 9.11 -13.66
C TRP A 208 -4.94 10.63 -13.66
N LEU A 209 -5.95 11.40 -14.03
CA LEU A 209 -5.98 12.84 -13.84
C LEU A 209 -6.64 13.18 -12.50
N VAL A 210 -6.00 14.03 -11.70
CA VAL A 210 -6.51 14.44 -10.38
C VAL A 210 -6.46 15.97 -10.23
N PRO A 211 -7.55 16.65 -9.81
CA PRO A 211 -7.52 18.09 -9.55
C PRO A 211 -6.49 18.43 -8.46
N ARG A 212 -5.55 19.33 -8.74
CA ARG A 212 -4.35 19.60 -7.89
C ARG A 212 -4.63 19.80 -6.41
N ARG A 213 -5.80 20.36 -6.06
CA ARG A 213 -6.26 20.56 -4.67
C ARG A 213 -6.19 19.30 -3.80
N TYR A 214 -6.29 18.11 -4.41
CA TYR A 214 -6.35 16.82 -3.71
C TYR A 214 -5.00 16.10 -3.61
N LEU A 215 -3.92 16.72 -4.09
CA LEU A 215 -2.57 16.14 -4.04
C LEU A 215 -1.66 17.00 -3.19
N LYS A 216 -1.00 16.38 -2.20
CA LYS A 216 0.20 16.97 -1.61
C LYS A 216 1.42 16.40 -2.35
N ARG A 217 2.30 17.29 -2.83
CA ARG A 217 3.63 16.91 -3.31
C ARG A 217 4.56 16.68 -2.12
N LEU A 218 5.39 15.64 -2.18
CA LEU A 218 6.43 15.35 -1.19
C LEU A 218 7.78 15.91 -1.67
N ASP A 219 8.76 16.00 -0.76
CA ASP A 219 10.11 16.47 -1.10
C ASP A 219 10.73 15.61 -2.19
N ASP A 220 11.50 16.22 -3.10
CA ASP A 220 12.26 15.54 -4.17
C ASP A 220 13.29 14.53 -3.61
N SER A 221 13.64 14.66 -2.32
CA SER A 221 14.54 13.76 -1.57
C SER A 221 13.81 12.67 -0.76
N THR A 222 12.50 12.47 -1.00
CA THR A 222 11.68 11.50 -0.26
C THR A 222 12.05 10.07 -0.62
N ALA A 223 12.54 9.33 0.38
CA ALA A 223 12.79 7.89 0.31
C ALA A 223 12.13 7.16 1.50
N PHE A 224 11.49 6.04 1.20
CA PHE A 224 10.70 5.21 2.11
C PHE A 224 11.56 4.11 2.73
N ASN A 225 12.49 4.51 3.59
CA ASN A 225 13.35 3.58 4.32
C ASN A 225 12.64 2.91 5.52
N HIS A 226 11.44 3.37 5.90
CA HIS A 226 10.69 2.89 7.06
C HIS A 226 9.33 2.36 6.60
N VAL A 227 9.05 1.07 6.86
CA VAL A 227 7.81 0.43 6.44
C VAL A 227 7.18 -0.33 7.61
N VAL A 228 5.89 -0.14 7.82
CA VAL A 228 5.10 -0.89 8.81
C VAL A 228 4.14 -1.82 8.06
N PHE A 229 4.22 -3.12 8.31
CA PHE A 229 3.27 -4.11 7.79
C PHE A 229 2.26 -4.44 8.87
N VAL A 230 0.97 -4.50 8.49
CA VAL A 230 -0.15 -4.85 9.35
C VAL A 230 -0.92 -5.99 8.71
N ASP A 231 -1.03 -7.10 9.44
CA ASP A 231 -1.76 -8.29 9.02
C ASP A 231 -3.18 -8.26 9.65
N ARG A 232 -4.21 -8.17 8.80
CA ARG A 232 -5.62 -8.20 9.24
C ARG A 232 -6.10 -9.61 9.58
N LEU A 233 -5.54 -10.66 8.97
CA LEU A 233 -5.98 -12.04 9.18
C LEU A 233 -5.39 -12.60 10.49
N ASP A 234 -4.09 -12.45 10.68
CA ASP A 234 -3.35 -12.95 11.83
C ASP A 234 -3.16 -11.95 12.97
N GLN A 235 -3.65 -10.73 12.78
CA GLN A 235 -3.69 -9.67 13.81
C GLN A 235 -2.31 -9.34 14.39
N ASN A 236 -1.29 -9.32 13.52
CA ASN A 236 0.07 -8.91 13.86
C ASN A 236 0.47 -7.61 13.15
N ILE A 237 1.60 -7.05 13.59
CA ILE A 237 2.23 -5.86 13.04
C ILE A 237 3.75 -6.01 13.14
N THR A 238 4.47 -5.66 12.09
CA THR A 238 5.94 -5.69 12.08
C THR A 238 6.49 -4.42 11.43
N THR A 239 7.60 -3.92 11.97
CA THR A 239 8.29 -2.74 11.43
C THR A 239 9.59 -3.16 10.78
N LEU A 240 9.88 -2.60 9.60
CA LEU A 240 11.07 -2.91 8.82
C LEU A 240 11.77 -1.62 8.37
N GLU A 241 13.09 -1.62 8.50
CA GLU A 241 13.99 -0.51 8.21
C GLU A 241 15.01 -0.90 7.15
N ARG A 242 15.11 -0.11 6.08
CA ARG A 242 16.09 -0.32 5.01
C ARG A 242 17.47 0.14 5.46
N VAL A 243 18.45 -0.77 5.41
CA VAL A 243 19.86 -0.43 5.68
C VAL A 243 20.71 -0.37 4.43
N ASP A 244 20.38 -1.16 3.40
CA ASP A 244 20.97 -1.08 2.06
C ASP A 244 19.97 -1.63 1.03
N LYS A 245 20.29 -1.54 -0.27
CA LYS A 245 19.51 -2.08 -1.38
C LYS A 245 19.20 -3.57 -1.18
N GLY A 246 17.92 -3.89 -1.03
CA GLY A 246 17.44 -5.25 -0.76
C GLY A 246 17.70 -5.76 0.66
N HIS A 247 18.30 -4.96 1.54
CA HIS A 247 18.69 -5.38 2.89
C HIS A 247 17.87 -4.62 3.94
N TRP A 248 16.97 -5.35 4.61
CA TRP A 248 15.99 -4.79 5.53
C TRP A 248 16.11 -5.42 6.92
N LYS A 249 16.08 -4.58 7.95
CA LYS A 249 16.09 -4.98 9.35
C LYS A 249 14.69 -4.97 9.92
N ILE A 250 14.27 -6.09 10.53
CA ILE A 250 13.05 -6.17 11.32
C ILE A 250 13.31 -5.49 12.67
N ARG A 251 12.51 -4.48 13.01
CA ARG A 251 12.70 -3.60 14.20
C ARG A 251 11.71 -3.87 15.34
N SER A 252 10.55 -4.43 15.04
CA SER A 252 9.55 -4.92 16.01
C SER A 252 8.64 -5.97 15.36
N MET A 253 8.06 -6.86 16.17
CA MET A 253 7.18 -7.97 15.75
C MET A 253 6.11 -8.22 16.82
N ASN A 254 4.91 -7.63 16.70
CA ASN A 254 3.97 -7.53 17.83
C ASN A 254 2.52 -7.88 17.47
N PRO A 255 1.67 -8.16 18.48
CA PRO A 255 0.23 -8.34 18.29
C PRO A 255 -0.50 -7.00 18.16
N ALA A 256 -1.50 -6.94 17.27
CA ALA A 256 -2.31 -5.75 16.96
C ALA A 256 -3.82 -6.02 17.08
N THR A 257 -4.65 -4.99 16.91
CA THR A 257 -6.07 -5.18 16.56
C THR A 257 -6.51 -4.24 15.45
N THR A 258 -6.88 -4.79 14.29
CA THR A 258 -7.36 -4.01 13.13
C THR A 258 -8.85 -3.63 13.26
N GLY A 259 -9.31 -2.82 12.31
CA GLY A 259 -10.71 -2.45 12.14
C GLY A 259 -11.58 -3.63 11.71
N ARG A 260 -12.82 -3.71 12.21
CA ARG A 260 -13.81 -4.74 11.84
C ARG A 260 -14.93 -4.17 10.97
N HIS A 261 -15.53 -5.02 10.12
CA HIS A 261 -16.84 -4.72 9.55
C HIS A 261 -17.91 -4.74 10.67
N ALA A 262 -18.41 -3.57 11.06
CA ALA A 262 -19.61 -3.46 11.91
C ALA A 262 -20.33 -2.11 11.67
N PRO A 263 -21.18 -2.03 10.62
CA PRO A 263 -22.03 -0.89 10.36
C PRO A 263 -22.90 -0.49 11.57
N PRO A 264 -23.16 0.82 11.77
CA PRO A 264 -22.75 1.95 10.92
C PRO A 264 -21.42 2.61 11.36
N TYR A 265 -20.77 2.14 12.43
CA TYR A 265 -19.72 2.88 13.15
C TYR A 265 -18.29 2.36 12.97
N ALA A 266 -18.11 1.06 12.74
CA ALA A 266 -16.79 0.45 12.59
C ALA A 266 -16.62 -0.14 11.18
N GLN A 267 -15.46 0.13 10.60
CA GLN A 267 -15.02 -0.35 9.29
C GLN A 267 -13.71 -1.14 9.42
N GLU A 268 -13.47 -1.99 8.44
CA GLU A 268 -12.22 -2.69 8.21
C GLU A 268 -11.06 -1.71 8.07
N THR A 269 -9.86 -2.11 8.49
CA THR A 269 -8.66 -1.37 8.08
C THR A 269 -8.49 -1.57 6.56
N PRO A 270 -8.38 -0.52 5.73
CA PRO A 270 -8.26 -0.69 4.28
C PRO A 270 -6.97 -1.42 3.89
N LEU A 271 -7.08 -2.44 3.01
CA LEU A 271 -5.91 -3.10 2.38
C LEU A 271 -5.12 -2.12 1.50
N GLY A 272 -3.84 -2.41 1.26
CA GLY A 272 -2.97 -1.67 0.34
C GLY A 272 -1.85 -0.88 1.03
N MET A 273 -1.22 0.03 0.28
CA MET A 273 -0.03 0.77 0.71
C MET A 273 -0.32 2.28 0.83
N TYR A 274 0.01 2.85 1.98
CA TYR A 274 -0.35 4.22 2.37
C TYR A 274 0.83 4.97 2.98
N LEU A 275 0.89 6.28 2.78
CA LEU A 275 1.87 7.16 3.43
C LEU A 275 1.51 7.43 4.89
N LEU A 276 2.49 7.48 5.79
CA LEU A 276 2.30 7.98 7.16
C LEU A 276 2.19 9.51 7.13
N GLN A 277 0.97 10.05 7.28
CA GLN A 277 0.64 11.45 6.98
C GLN A 277 0.61 12.41 8.18
N GLN A 278 0.41 11.92 9.41
CA GLN A 278 0.24 12.78 10.59
C GLN A 278 0.32 12.00 11.91
N LYS A 279 1.03 12.53 12.89
CA LYS A 279 1.12 12.00 14.26
C LYS A 279 0.32 12.85 15.24
N LYS A 280 -0.26 12.19 16.25
CA LYS A 280 -0.93 12.83 17.41
C LYS A 280 -0.61 12.05 18.68
N SER A 281 0.11 12.68 19.62
CA SER A 281 0.39 12.09 20.94
C SER A 281 -0.89 11.75 21.70
N ARG A 282 -1.97 12.51 21.45
CA ARG A 282 -3.32 12.31 21.98
C ARG A 282 -4.37 12.49 20.87
N MET A 283 -4.78 11.40 20.20
CA MET A 283 -5.91 11.43 19.27
C MET A 283 -7.22 11.33 20.04
N VAL A 284 -7.97 12.42 20.15
CA VAL A 284 -9.33 12.42 20.72
C VAL A 284 -10.31 11.73 19.77
N PHE A 285 -11.19 10.88 20.30
CA PHE A 285 -12.31 10.27 19.58
C PHE A 285 -13.65 10.55 20.28
N LEU A 286 -14.74 10.48 19.51
CA LEU A 286 -16.10 10.72 19.97
C LEU A 286 -16.81 9.40 20.31
N LYS A 287 -17.94 9.47 21.01
CA LYS A 287 -18.82 8.30 21.23
C LYS A 287 -19.59 7.99 19.95
N ASP A 288 -19.79 6.72 19.66
CA ASP A 288 -20.60 6.27 18.51
C ASP A 288 -21.99 6.94 18.53
N GLY A 289 -22.38 7.50 17.38
CA GLY A 289 -23.65 8.23 17.23
C GLY A 289 -23.73 9.60 17.92
N SER A 290 -22.64 10.15 18.45
CA SER A 290 -22.67 11.40 19.23
C SER A 290 -21.52 12.38 18.94
N ALA A 291 -21.76 13.66 19.19
CA ALA A 291 -20.71 14.69 19.23
C ALA A 291 -19.90 14.69 20.54
N ALA A 292 -20.32 13.92 21.56
CA ALA A 292 -19.64 13.87 22.85
C ALA A 292 -18.32 13.09 22.80
N THR A 293 -17.29 13.57 23.49
CA THR A 293 -15.99 12.89 23.64
C THR A 293 -16.16 11.49 24.24
N GLY A 294 -15.62 10.49 23.54
CA GLY A 294 -15.55 9.10 23.99
C GLY A 294 -14.26 8.78 24.75
N GLY A 295 -13.15 9.44 24.38
CA GLY A 295 -11.85 9.19 24.97
C GLY A 295 -10.70 9.72 24.12
N TYR A 296 -9.51 9.14 24.32
CA TYR A 296 -8.37 9.36 23.43
C TYR A 296 -7.56 8.07 23.19
N ALA A 297 -6.92 7.98 22.03
CA ALA A 297 -5.87 6.99 21.78
C ALA A 297 -4.49 7.67 21.89
N PRO A 298 -3.55 7.10 22.65
CA PRO A 298 -2.18 7.61 22.74
C PRO A 298 -1.37 7.26 21.48
N TYR A 299 -0.38 8.10 21.15
CA TYR A 299 0.64 7.87 20.11
C TYR A 299 0.06 7.40 18.77
N ALA A 300 -0.86 8.18 18.21
CA ALA A 300 -1.59 7.84 17.00
C ALA A 300 -0.88 8.34 15.73
N SER A 301 -0.42 7.42 14.88
CA SER A 301 0.21 7.67 13.58
C SER A 301 -0.78 7.36 12.44
N ARG A 302 -1.23 8.41 11.74
CA ARG A 302 -2.19 8.36 10.63
C ARG A 302 -1.58 7.75 9.38
N PHE A 303 -2.37 6.96 8.64
CA PHE A 303 -2.01 6.58 7.26
C PHE A 303 -3.13 6.81 6.22
N THR A 304 -4.38 6.45 6.47
CA THR A 304 -5.51 6.63 5.50
C THR A 304 -6.81 7.07 6.19
N ASN A 305 -7.77 7.65 5.45
CA ASN A 305 -9.16 7.87 5.84
C ASN A 305 -9.39 8.18 7.33
N GLY A 306 -9.90 7.22 8.13
CA GLY A 306 -10.03 7.32 9.59
C GLY A 306 -9.00 6.52 10.38
N ALA A 307 -8.05 5.86 9.71
CA ALA A 307 -7.13 4.88 10.25
C ALA A 307 -5.83 5.50 10.80
N TYR A 308 -5.49 5.07 12.01
CA TYR A 308 -4.24 5.37 12.69
C TYR A 308 -3.69 4.08 13.31
N ILE A 309 -2.36 3.93 13.34
CA ILE A 309 -1.67 3.01 14.26
C ILE A 309 -1.62 3.72 15.61
N HIS A 310 -2.16 3.14 16.69
CA HIS A 310 -2.22 3.82 18.00
C HIS A 310 -2.20 2.86 19.19
N GLY A 311 -1.88 3.36 20.39
CA GLY A 311 -1.88 2.58 21.63
C GLY A 311 -3.30 2.25 22.12
N VAL A 312 -3.44 1.66 23.31
CA VAL A 312 -4.76 1.24 23.82
C VAL A 312 -5.64 2.47 24.10
N PRO A 313 -6.86 2.56 23.51
CA PRO A 313 -7.79 3.65 23.75
C PRO A 313 -8.18 3.79 25.22
N VAL A 314 -8.12 5.02 25.71
CA VAL A 314 -8.52 5.41 27.07
C VAL A 314 -9.88 6.08 27.00
N ASN A 315 -10.91 5.34 27.38
CA ASN A 315 -12.30 5.82 27.41
C ASN A 315 -12.54 6.74 28.62
N VAL A 316 -13.33 7.80 28.46
CA VAL A 316 -13.76 8.65 29.58
C VAL A 316 -14.57 7.82 30.61
N PRO A 317 -14.41 8.05 31.93
CA PRO A 317 -13.67 9.14 32.57
C PRO A 317 -12.17 8.88 32.80
N ARG A 318 -11.60 7.73 32.38
CA ARG A 318 -10.18 7.44 32.60
C ARG A 318 -9.31 8.47 31.85
N THR A 319 -8.21 8.87 32.49
CA THR A 319 -7.23 9.82 31.95
C THR A 319 -5.88 9.15 31.67
N GLU A 320 -5.47 8.22 32.52
CA GLU A 320 -4.24 7.43 32.42
C GLU A 320 -4.22 6.51 31.19
N MET A 321 -3.05 6.40 30.56
CA MET A 321 -2.80 5.41 29.51
C MET A 321 -3.04 3.98 30.02
N ILE A 322 -3.33 3.07 29.10
CA ILE A 322 -3.40 1.63 29.34
C ILE A 322 -2.29 1.02 28.50
N GLU A 323 -1.40 0.22 29.07
CA GLU A 323 -0.29 -0.34 28.29
C GLU A 323 -0.77 -1.41 27.31
N TYR A 324 -1.37 -2.49 27.82
CA TYR A 324 -1.75 -3.65 27.03
C TYR A 324 -3.26 -3.89 27.02
N SER A 325 -3.75 -4.57 25.98
CA SER A 325 -5.15 -5.01 25.90
C SER A 325 -5.22 -6.48 25.49
N TRP A 326 -6.05 -7.25 26.20
CA TRP A 326 -6.38 -8.66 25.93
C TRP A 326 -6.91 -8.97 24.52
N SER A 327 -7.21 -7.92 23.74
CA SER A 327 -7.73 -8.01 22.38
C SER A 327 -6.65 -7.90 21.28
N LEU A 328 -5.42 -7.56 21.64
CA LEU A 328 -4.27 -7.59 20.73
C LEU A 328 -3.98 -9.04 20.31
N GLY A 329 -3.73 -9.28 19.02
CA GLY A 329 -3.47 -10.62 18.47
C GLY A 329 -4.71 -11.53 18.41
N THR A 330 -5.93 -10.99 18.58
CA THR A 330 -7.16 -11.80 18.62
C THR A 330 -7.92 -11.83 17.29
N THR A 331 -8.89 -10.93 17.13
CA THR A 331 -9.73 -10.74 15.94
C THR A 331 -9.86 -9.23 15.68
N PRO A 332 -10.18 -8.80 14.45
CA PRO A 332 -10.52 -7.40 14.18
C PRO A 332 -11.63 -6.89 15.11
N ARG A 333 -11.45 -5.71 15.72
CA ARG A 333 -12.37 -5.11 16.71
C ARG A 333 -12.39 -3.58 16.76
N SER A 334 -11.41 -2.91 16.16
CA SER A 334 -11.32 -1.45 16.13
C SER A 334 -12.34 -0.84 15.15
N HIS A 335 -12.48 0.48 15.13
CA HIS A 335 -13.43 1.17 14.24
C HIS A 335 -12.89 1.48 12.83
N MET A 336 -11.57 1.37 12.63
CA MET A 336 -10.82 1.38 11.34
C MET A 336 -9.32 1.27 11.63
N CYS A 337 -8.90 1.81 12.78
CA CYS A 337 -7.53 1.90 13.26
C CYS A 337 -6.88 0.55 13.61
N VAL A 338 -5.55 0.59 13.76
CA VAL A 338 -4.70 -0.51 14.19
C VAL A 338 -4.25 -0.25 15.63
N ARG A 339 -4.95 -0.86 16.59
CA ARG A 339 -4.61 -0.76 18.01
C ARG A 339 -3.40 -1.63 18.32
N ASN A 340 -2.54 -1.12 19.19
CA ASN A 340 -1.28 -1.73 19.64
C ASN A 340 -1.19 -1.72 21.17
N ALA A 341 -0.16 -2.36 21.71
CA ALA A 341 0.38 -1.99 23.02
C ALA A 341 0.83 -0.51 22.97
N THR A 342 0.66 0.24 24.06
CA THR A 342 0.89 1.69 24.05
C THR A 342 2.37 2.04 23.93
N SER A 343 3.26 1.23 24.50
CA SER A 343 4.71 1.34 24.30
C SER A 343 5.12 1.02 22.85
N HIS A 344 4.56 -0.03 22.22
CA HIS A 344 4.80 -0.30 20.78
C HIS A 344 4.27 0.82 19.88
N ALA A 345 3.10 1.38 20.18
CA ALA A 345 2.57 2.54 19.47
C ALA A 345 3.48 3.77 19.64
N LYS A 346 4.04 3.99 20.84
CA LYS A 346 5.04 5.03 21.07
C LYS A 346 6.30 4.78 20.25
N PHE A 347 6.80 3.55 20.21
CA PHE A 347 7.95 3.19 19.37
C PHE A 347 7.71 3.56 17.91
N ILE A 348 6.60 3.13 17.29
CA ILE A 348 6.26 3.51 15.90
C ILE A 348 6.11 5.04 15.75
N PHE A 349 5.50 5.70 16.72
CA PHE A 349 5.31 7.15 16.75
C PHE A 349 6.63 7.93 16.81
N ASP A 350 7.64 7.43 17.53
CA ASP A 350 8.97 8.05 17.58
C ASP A 350 9.81 7.68 16.33
N TRP A 351 9.86 6.39 15.98
CA TRP A 351 10.74 5.81 14.94
C TRP A 351 10.34 6.15 13.50
N ALA A 352 9.07 6.04 13.12
CA ALA A 352 8.65 6.17 11.72
C ALA A 352 8.45 7.64 11.31
N PRO A 353 9.33 8.29 10.52
CA PRO A 353 9.16 9.70 10.12
C PRO A 353 7.87 9.94 9.33
N GLU A 354 7.23 11.10 9.55
CA GLU A 354 6.10 11.55 8.72
C GLU A 354 6.56 11.74 7.27
N GLU A 355 5.67 11.41 6.32
CA GLU A 355 5.84 11.59 4.87
C GLU A 355 7.04 10.87 4.24
N ARG A 356 7.78 10.09 5.04
CA ARG A 356 8.92 9.23 4.63
C ARG A 356 8.79 7.79 5.16
N SER A 357 7.63 7.44 5.70
CA SER A 357 7.27 6.08 6.12
C SER A 357 6.01 5.57 5.42
N LEU A 358 5.96 4.27 5.15
CA LEU A 358 4.81 3.60 4.54
C LEU A 358 4.13 2.66 5.55
N VAL A 359 2.81 2.54 5.43
CA VAL A 359 1.99 1.53 6.11
C VAL A 359 1.37 0.63 5.04
N VAL A 360 1.69 -0.66 5.09
CA VAL A 360 1.19 -1.70 4.19
C VAL A 360 0.24 -2.58 4.96
N VAL A 361 -0.98 -2.76 4.47
CA VAL A 361 -2.01 -3.60 5.11
C VAL A 361 -2.31 -4.80 4.21
N ILE A 362 -2.15 -6.00 4.78
CA ILE A 362 -2.20 -7.31 4.10
C ILE A 362 -3.12 -8.30 4.85
N GLU A 363 -3.40 -9.43 4.20
CA GLU A 363 -4.04 -10.66 4.70
C GLU A 363 -3.34 -11.90 4.12
#